data_AF-A0A942AFF2-F1
#
_entry.id   AF-A0A942AFF2-F1
#
_cell.length_a   1.000
_cell.length_b   1.000
_cell.length_c   1.000
_cell.angle_alpha   90.00
_cell.angle_beta   90.00
_cell.angle_gamma   90.00
#
_symmetry.space_group_name_H-M   'P 1'
#
loop_
_entity.id
_entity.type
_entity.pdbx_description
1 polymer ?
#
loop_
_entity_poly.entity_id
_entity_poly.type
_entity_poly.pdbx_seq_one_letter_code
_entity_poly.pdbx_strand_id
1 'polypeptide(L)' 'FGGKDMDTLYITTARAGLSEQQLEEYPLSGSLFVCKPGASGPEPYKFKQPAK' A
#
# COMPACT_ATOMS: atom_id res chain seq x y z
N PHE A 1 5.56 -2.12 -3.71
CA PHE A 1 6.85 -1.40 -3.62
C PHE A 1 6.87 -0.30 -4.66
N GLY A 2 7.55 0.81 -4.35
CA GLY A 2 7.69 1.97 -5.23
C GLY A 2 8.91 2.80 -4.84
N GLY A 3 8.97 4.02 -5.36
CA GLY A 3 10.17 4.86 -5.29
C GLY A 3 11.22 4.45 -6.33
N LYS A 4 12.25 5.28 -6.50
CA LYS A 4 13.29 5.08 -7.53
C LYS A 4 14.01 3.73 -7.39
N ASP A 5 14.29 3.31 -6.16
CA ASP A 5 15.07 2.11 -5.85
C ASP A 5 14.19 0.93 -5.41
N MET A 6 12.86 1.05 -5.59
CA MET A 6 11.86 0.06 -5.19
C MET A 6 11.92 -0.39 -3.72
N ASP A 7 12.43 0.47 -2.86
CA ASP A 7 12.68 0.24 -1.43
C ASP A 7 11.58 0.83 -0.52
N THR A 8 10.55 1.42 -1.11
CA THR A 8 9.43 2.03 -0.39
C THR A 8 8.22 1.11 -0.46
N LEU A 9 7.74 0.65 0.70
CA LEU A 9 6.55 -0.21 0.78
C LEU A 9 5.31 0.64 1.08
N TYR A 10 4.39 0.65 0.12
CA TYR A 10 3.05 1.25 0.27
C TYR A 10 2.08 0.15 0.70
N ILE A 11 1.30 0.42 1.75
CA ILE A 11 0.38 -0.54 2.37
C ILE A 11 -1.01 0.08 2.40
N THR A 12 -1.90 -0.43 1.56
CA THR A 12 -3.33 -0.08 1.60
C THR A 12 -4.01 -0.83 2.73
N THR A 13 -4.84 -0.14 3.49
CA THR A 13 -5.72 -0.77 4.48
C THR A 13 -7.17 -0.52 4.12
N ALA A 14 -8.08 -1.27 4.76
CA ALA A 14 -9.51 -1.11 4.57
C ALA A 14 -10.17 -0.69 5.89
N ARG A 15 -11.34 -0.09 5.77
CA ARG A 15 -12.22 0.20 6.91
C ARG A 15 -13.64 -0.38 6.74
N ALA A 16 -13.91 -0.99 5.59
CA ALA A 16 -15.21 -1.57 5.30
C ALA A 16 -15.46 -2.76 6.24
N GLY A 17 -16.65 -2.80 6.85
CA GLY A 17 -17.05 -3.87 7.77
C GLY A 17 -16.64 -3.67 9.24
N LEU A 18 -15.97 -2.56 9.58
CA LEU A 18 -15.68 -2.22 10.98
C LEU A 18 -16.89 -1.56 11.66
N SER A 19 -17.12 -1.89 12.93
CA SER A 19 -18.09 -1.19 13.77
C SER A 19 -17.58 0.20 14.18
N GLU A 20 -18.46 1.06 14.69
CA GLU A 20 -18.09 2.37 15.22
C GLU A 20 -17.03 2.26 16.33
N GLN A 21 -17.22 1.33 17.27
CA GLN A 21 -16.26 1.05 18.35
C GLN A 21 -14.88 0.65 17.81
N GLN A 22 -14.83 -0.17 16.77
CA GLN A 22 -13.58 -0.58 16.14
C GLN A 22 -12.91 0.57 15.38
N LEU A 23 -13.70 1.46 14.76
CA LEU A 23 -13.17 2.66 14.11
C LEU A 23 -12.59 3.65 15.12
N GLU A 24 -13.18 3.73 16.32
CA GLU A 24 -12.63 4.53 17.43
C GLU A 24 -11.34 3.93 17.97
N GLU A 25 -11.28 2.60 18.15
CA GLU A 25 -10.08 1.89 18.62
C GLU A 25 -8.95 1.92 17.59
N TYR A 26 -9.30 1.82 16.29
CA TYR A 26 -8.36 1.76 15.17
C TYR A 26 -8.59 2.93 14.19
N PRO A 27 -8.30 4.19 14.60
CA PRO A 27 -8.66 5.38 13.85
C PRO A 27 -7.96 5.51 12.49
N LEU A 28 -6.86 4.79 12.29
CA LEU A 28 -6.13 4.80 11.02
C LEU A 28 -6.64 3.76 10.01
N SER A 29 -7.66 2.95 10.36
CA SER A 29 -8.25 1.98 9.43
C SER A 29 -8.72 2.66 8.14
N GLY A 30 -8.33 2.12 6.99
CA GLY A 30 -8.60 2.69 5.68
C GLY A 30 -7.57 3.72 5.20
N SER A 31 -6.55 4.03 6.01
CA SER A 31 -5.44 4.89 5.59
C SER A 31 -4.44 4.15 4.71
N LEU A 32 -3.59 4.93 4.02
CA LEU A 32 -2.40 4.45 3.33
C LEU A 32 -1.19 4.61 4.26
N PHE A 33 -0.45 3.53 4.47
CA PHE A 33 0.82 3.56 5.21
C PHE A 33 2.00 3.43 4.26
N VAL A 34 3.13 4.01 4.66
CA VAL A 34 4.39 3.98 3.91
C VAL A 34 5.54 3.70 4.87
N CYS A 35 6.43 2.78 4.52
CA CYS A 35 7.64 2.51 5.31
C CYS A 35 8.84 2.13 4.44
N LYS A 36 10.02 2.12 5.07
CA LYS A 36 11.28 1.58 4.53
C LYS A 36 11.58 0.26 5.26
N PRO A 37 11.24 -0.91 4.69
CA PRO A 37 11.36 -2.19 5.40
C PRO A 37 12.79 -2.77 5.40
N GLY A 38 13.76 -2.13 4.73
CA GLY A 38 15.12 -2.66 4.57
C GLY A 38 15.27 -3.70 3.45
N ALA A 39 14.22 -3.91 2.65
CA ALA A 39 14.22 -4.75 1.46
C ALA A 39 13.64 -3.98 0.26
N SER A 40 14.06 -4.35 -0.95
CA SER A 40 13.53 -3.82 -2.21
C SER A 40 12.66 -4.85 -2.92
N GLY A 41 11.57 -4.39 -3.54
CA GLY A 41 10.66 -5.22 -4.35
C GLY A 41 10.95 -5.15 -5.85
N PRO A 42 10.34 -6.04 -6.65
CA PRO A 42 10.46 -6.00 -8.11
C PRO A 42 9.58 -4.90 -8.72
N GLU A 43 9.95 -4.42 -9.91
CA GLU A 43 9.09 -3.53 -10.71
C GLU A 43 7.77 -4.23 -11.08
N PRO A 44 6.64 -3.50 -11.11
CA PRO A 44 5.35 -4.07 -11.50
C PRO A 44 5.33 -4.37 -13.01
N TYR A 45 4.78 -5.54 -13.37
CA TYR A 45 4.47 -5.84 -14.75
C TYR A 45 3.34 -4.95 -15.26
N LYS A 46 3.53 -4.36 -16.43
CA LYS A 46 2.50 -3.54 -17.08
C LYS A 46 1.59 -4.44 -17.91
N PHE A 47 0.28 -4.31 -17.72
CA PHE A 47 -0.69 -4.99 -18.56
C PHE A 47 -0.59 -4.46 -19.99
N LYS A 48 -0.35 -5.36 -20.96
CA LYS A 48 -0.31 -5.15 -22.42
C LYS A 48 -0.20 -3.68 -22.84
N GLN A 49 1.00 -3.13 -22.79
CA GLN A 49 1.26 -1.88 -23.50
C GLN A 49 1.38 -2.21 -24.99
N PRO A 50 0.56 -1.62 -25.88
CA PRO A 50 0.85 -1.71 -27.30
C PRO A 50 2.26 -1.17 -27.54
N ALA A 51 3.02 -1.84 -28.40
CA ALA A 51 4.34 -1.34 -28.82
C ALA A 51 4.17 0.09 -29.32
N LYS A 52 5.00 1.00 -28.80
CA LYS A 52 5.07 2.38 -29.30
C LYS A 52 5.48 2.39 -30.77
#